data_AF-A0A0G0Q321-F1
#
_entry.id   AF-A0A0G0Q321-F1
#
_cell.length_a   1.000
_cell.length_b   1.000
_cell.length_c   1.000
_cell.angle_alpha   90.00
_cell.angle_beta   90.00
_cell.angle_gamma   90.00
#
_symmetry.space_group_name_H-M   'P 1'
#
loop_
_entity.id
_entity.type
_entity.pdbx_description
1 polymer ?
#
loop_
_entity_poly.entity_id
_entity_poly.type
_entity_poly.pdbx_seq_one_letter_code
_entity_poly.pdbx_strand_id
1 'polypeptide(L)'
;MGRIKVMVVGLPGRAISMVAEEVSRQDDMELLGFTLGNKPERFRANGSEIVQIESRLRKQKLAEFCPDVAVDFTPRAEIMRFRDNVALYCERGIRLVAGEDRSLILRKAKVPVAIVPNVRPGSCHLIIPLVMRAIRTLSKSRGEKRVFHFTEAVAI
;
A
#
# COMPACT_ATOMS: atom_id res chain seq x y z
N MET A 1 -7.67 20.34 -5.32
CA MET A 1 -7.77 18.93 -4.90
C MET A 1 -6.68 18.69 -3.87
N GLY A 2 -6.97 17.97 -2.77
CA GLY A 2 -5.94 17.61 -1.78
C GLY A 2 -4.94 16.59 -2.32
N ARG A 3 -3.80 16.43 -1.64
CA ARG A 3 -2.80 15.39 -1.96
C ARG A 3 -3.39 13.99 -1.71
N ILE A 4 -2.92 12.98 -2.44
CA ILE A 4 -3.32 11.58 -2.27
C ILE A 4 -2.70 11.04 -0.98
N LYS A 5 -3.51 10.65 0.00
CA LYS A 5 -3.04 10.07 1.26
C LYS A 5 -2.68 8.60 1.06
N VAL A 6 -1.40 8.29 1.24
CA VAL A 6 -0.86 6.95 0.99
C VAL A 6 -0.33 6.34 2.28
N MET A 7 -0.82 5.15 2.61
CA MET A 7 -0.26 4.32 3.68
C MET A 7 0.55 3.18 3.06
N VAL A 8 1.79 2.98 3.49
CA VAL A 8 2.68 1.92 2.98
C VAL A 8 2.84 0.83 4.04
N VAL A 9 2.48 -0.42 3.69
CA VAL A 9 2.44 -1.60 4.58
C VAL A 9 3.41 -2.68 4.10
N GLY A 10 4.14 -3.30 5.03
CA GLY A 10 5.22 -4.25 4.74
C GLY A 10 6.64 -3.72 5.02
N LEU A 11 6.76 -2.60 5.75
CA LEU A 11 8.04 -2.12 6.27
C LEU A 11 8.60 -3.11 7.32
N PRO A 12 9.94 -3.22 7.46
CA PRO A 12 10.99 -2.48 6.77
C PRO A 12 11.49 -3.19 5.48
N GLY A 13 10.60 -3.82 4.68
CA GLY A 13 11.00 -4.47 3.43
C GLY A 13 11.76 -3.52 2.49
N ARG A 14 12.88 -3.96 1.90
CA ARG A 14 13.80 -3.10 1.10
C ARG A 14 13.07 -2.33 -0.01
N ALA A 15 12.34 -3.04 -0.86
CA ALA A 15 11.60 -2.41 -1.96
C ALA A 15 10.51 -1.43 -1.46
N ILE A 16 9.92 -1.75 -0.32
CA ILE A 16 8.79 -1.01 0.29
C ILE A 16 9.26 0.24 0.99
N SER A 17 10.46 0.20 1.57
CA SER A 17 11.13 1.38 2.10
C SER A 17 11.42 2.38 0.98
N MET A 18 11.90 1.91 -0.19
CA MET A 18 12.10 2.78 -1.36
C MET A 18 10.78 3.35 -1.90
N VAL A 19 9.70 2.56 -1.89
CA VAL A 19 8.36 3.06 -2.24
C VAL A 19 7.91 4.15 -1.27
N ALA A 20 8.05 3.95 0.05
CA ALA A 20 7.68 4.96 1.03
C ALA A 20 8.49 6.25 0.85
N GLU A 21 9.79 6.15 0.63
CA GLU A 21 10.63 7.30 0.29
C GLU A 21 10.13 8.01 -0.97
N GLU A 22 9.82 7.27 -2.03
CA GLU A 22 9.37 7.88 -3.27
C GLU A 22 8.02 8.60 -3.12
N VAL A 23 7.07 8.00 -2.39
CA VAL A 23 5.78 8.65 -2.08
C VAL A 23 6.02 9.99 -1.38
N SER A 24 6.95 10.04 -0.41
CA SER A 24 7.25 11.27 0.32
C SER A 24 7.87 12.39 -0.52
N ARG A 25 8.41 12.05 -1.71
CA ARG A 25 9.00 13.01 -2.65
C ARG A 25 7.98 13.54 -3.66
N GLN A 26 6.78 12.96 -3.75
CA GLN A 26 5.79 13.39 -4.73
C GLN A 26 4.98 14.58 -4.20
N ASP A 27 4.90 15.66 -4.96
CA ASP A 27 4.10 16.84 -4.60
C ASP A 27 2.59 16.55 -4.57
N ASP A 28 2.13 15.55 -5.34
CA ASP A 28 0.74 15.13 -5.43
C ASP A 28 0.32 14.10 -4.37
N MET A 29 1.25 13.67 -3.50
CA MET A 29 1.00 12.64 -2.49
C MET A 29 1.38 13.08 -1.07
N GLU A 30 0.79 12.40 -0.10
CA GLU A 30 1.11 12.53 1.32
C GLU A 30 1.39 11.13 1.86
N LEU A 31 2.63 10.87 2.26
CA LEU A 31 2.95 9.65 3.01
C LEU A 31 2.43 9.78 4.43
N LEU A 32 1.50 8.91 4.83
CA LEU A 32 1.01 8.89 6.20
C LEU A 32 2.09 8.40 7.16
N GLY A 33 2.23 9.06 8.31
CA GLY A 33 3.21 8.74 9.36
C GLY A 33 2.94 7.44 10.14
N PHE A 34 2.17 6.51 9.57
CA PHE A 34 1.91 5.21 10.19
C PHE A 34 1.79 4.07 9.16
N THR A 35 1.99 2.85 9.65
CA THR A 35 1.83 1.61 8.89
C THR A 35 1.13 0.53 9.74
N LEU A 36 0.79 -0.62 9.17
CA LEU A 36 0.13 -1.72 9.86
C LEU A 36 1.09 -2.91 10.05
N GLY A 37 1.20 -3.42 11.27
CA GLY A 37 2.01 -4.60 11.56
C GLY A 37 1.61 -5.28 12.86
N ASN A 38 2.41 -6.25 13.32
CA ASN A 38 2.03 -7.09 14.46
C ASN A 38 2.38 -6.44 15.80
N LYS A 39 3.53 -5.76 15.85
CA LYS A 39 4.05 -5.11 17.06
C LYS A 39 4.39 -3.64 16.77
N PRO A 40 4.39 -2.77 17.78
CA PRO A 40 4.83 -1.40 17.62
C PRO A 40 6.30 -1.33 17.21
N GLU A 41 6.58 -0.65 16.11
CA GLU A 41 7.91 -0.39 15.57
C GLU A 41 7.96 1.01 14.97
N ARG A 42 9.15 1.57 14.80
CA ARG A 42 9.36 2.88 14.18
C ARG A 42 10.28 2.73 13.00
N PHE A 43 9.87 3.30 11.87
CA PHE A 43 10.65 3.34 10.64
C PHE A 43 10.88 4.79 10.23
N ARG A 44 11.76 4.99 9.24
CA ARG A 44 11.97 6.29 8.61
C ARG A 44 11.87 6.15 7.10
N ALA A 45 11.27 7.14 6.46
CA ALA A 45 11.31 7.32 5.01
C ALA A 45 11.56 8.80 4.72
N ASN A 46 12.66 9.10 4.03
CA ASN A 46 13.06 10.47 3.67
C ASN A 46 13.05 11.45 4.86
N GLY A 47 13.51 11.00 6.03
CA GLY A 47 13.53 11.79 7.27
C GLY A 47 12.21 11.84 8.05
N SER A 48 11.08 11.44 7.46
CA SER A 48 9.80 11.32 8.17
C SER A 48 9.72 10.04 8.99
N GLU A 49 9.21 10.12 10.22
CA GLU A 49 8.94 8.96 11.07
C GLU A 49 7.65 8.26 10.63
N ILE A 50 7.66 6.93 10.60
CA ILE A 50 6.49 6.08 10.35
C ILE A 50 6.33 5.12 11.52
N VAL A 51 5.19 5.17 12.19
CA VAL A 51 4.89 4.30 13.35
C VAL A 51 4.07 3.09 12.92
N GLN A 52 4.55 1.89 13.23
CA GLN A 52 3.81 0.66 13.00
C GLN A 52 2.73 0.46 14.08
N ILE A 53 1.49 0.32 13.62
CA ILE A 53 0.32 0.14 14.47
C ILE A 53 0.02 -1.35 14.60
N GLU A 54 0.00 -1.81 15.85
CA GLU A 54 -0.33 -3.19 16.20
C GLU A 54 -1.79 -3.55 15.89
N SER A 55 -2.07 -4.84 15.73
CA SER A 55 -3.35 -5.39 15.27
C SER A 55 -4.58 -4.82 15.99
N ARG A 56 -4.55 -4.72 17.32
CA ARG A 56 -5.69 -4.28 18.14
C ARG A 56 -6.06 -2.80 17.94
N LEU A 57 -5.12 -1.98 17.45
CA LEU A 57 -5.32 -0.53 17.27
C LEU A 57 -5.58 -0.13 15.81
N ARG A 58 -5.43 -1.05 14.84
CA ARG A 58 -5.54 -0.73 13.41
C ARG A 58 -6.89 -0.12 13.04
N LYS A 59 -7.99 -0.69 13.56
CA LYS A 59 -9.35 -0.20 13.27
C LYS A 59 -9.56 1.22 13.78
N GLN A 60 -9.07 1.53 14.97
CA GLN A 60 -9.11 2.88 15.55
C GLN A 60 -8.26 3.84 14.73
N LYS A 61 -7.02 3.45 14.39
CA LYS A 61 -6.13 4.33 13.63
C LYS A 61 -6.68 4.68 12.24
N LEU A 62 -7.25 3.70 11.53
CA LEU A 62 -7.90 3.94 10.24
C LEU A 62 -9.22 4.73 10.36
N ALA A 63 -9.81 4.85 11.55
CA ALA A 63 -10.92 5.76 11.81
C ALA A 63 -10.48 7.21 11.89
N GLU A 64 -9.33 7.43 12.54
CA GLU A 64 -8.73 8.75 12.75
C GLU A 64 -8.08 9.27 11.46
N PHE A 65 -7.34 8.40 10.77
CA PHE A 65 -6.59 8.72 9.56
C PHE A 65 -6.89 7.67 8.48
N CYS A 66 -7.86 7.96 7.62
CA CYS A 66 -8.20 7.09 6.51
C CYS A 66 -7.33 7.42 5.28
N PRO A 67 -6.47 6.49 4.79
CA PRO A 67 -5.75 6.68 3.53
C PRO A 67 -6.68 6.60 2.32
N ASP A 68 -6.33 7.29 1.24
CA ASP A 68 -6.99 7.10 -0.06
C ASP A 68 -6.56 5.77 -0.70
N VAL A 69 -5.27 5.44 -0.54
CA VAL A 69 -4.62 4.24 -1.08
C VAL A 69 -3.73 3.59 -0.02
N ALA A 70 -3.90 2.29 0.19
CA ALA A 70 -2.96 1.44 0.90
C ALA A 70 -2.07 0.71 -0.10
N VAL A 71 -0.75 0.81 0.07
CA VAL A 71 0.24 0.01 -0.66
C VAL A 71 0.67 -1.12 0.27
N ASP A 72 0.13 -2.32 0.07
CA ASP A 72 0.32 -3.45 1.00
C ASP A 72 1.13 -4.58 0.35
N PHE A 73 2.37 -4.68 0.81
CA PHE A 73 3.34 -5.71 0.47
C PHE A 73 3.66 -6.56 1.70
N THR A 74 2.67 -6.79 2.57
CA THR A 74 2.77 -7.77 3.66
C THR A 74 3.38 -9.08 3.13
N PRO A 75 4.43 -9.64 3.75
CA PRO A 75 5.09 -10.85 3.26
C PRO A 75 4.14 -12.05 3.12
N ARG A 76 4.42 -12.98 2.20
CA ARG A 76 3.58 -14.17 1.96
C ARG A 76 3.44 -15.06 3.20
N ALA A 77 4.45 -15.10 4.05
CA ALA A 77 4.41 -15.80 5.35
C ALA A 77 3.32 -15.23 6.29
N GLU A 78 2.84 -14.01 6.04
CA GLU A 78 1.87 -13.31 6.88
C GLU A 78 0.52 -13.12 6.16
N ILE A 79 0.12 -14.12 5.35
CA ILE A 79 -1.07 -14.06 4.50
C ILE A 79 -2.37 -13.77 5.28
N MET A 80 -2.48 -14.28 6.51
CA MET A 80 -3.63 -14.03 7.38
C MET A 80 -3.73 -12.55 7.75
N ARG A 81 -2.59 -11.91 8.06
CA ARG A 81 -2.53 -10.46 8.32
C ARG A 81 -2.97 -9.66 7.11
N PHE A 82 -2.51 -10.04 5.92
CA PHE A 82 -2.93 -9.37 4.69
C PHE A 82 -4.43 -9.50 4.45
N ARG A 83 -5.00 -10.69 4.65
CA ARG A 83 -6.45 -10.90 4.54
C ARG A 83 -7.22 -9.97 5.47
N ASP A 84 -6.78 -9.85 6.72
CA ASP A 84 -7.45 -9.02 7.72
C ASP A 84 -7.30 -7.52 7.39
N ASN A 85 -6.13 -7.10 6.88
CA ASN A 85 -5.92 -5.76 6.34
C ASN A 85 -6.87 -5.47 5.17
N VAL A 86 -7.02 -6.39 4.21
CA VAL A 86 -7.95 -6.23 3.07
C VAL A 86 -9.39 -6.06 3.54
N ALA A 87 -9.81 -6.77 4.59
CA ALA A 87 -11.13 -6.60 5.18
C ALA A 87 -11.32 -5.18 5.74
N LEU A 88 -10.32 -4.66 6.48
CA LEU A 88 -10.33 -3.28 6.98
C LEU A 88 -10.35 -2.26 5.84
N TYR A 89 -9.58 -2.49 4.77
CA TYR A 89 -9.58 -1.61 3.60
C TYR A 89 -10.96 -1.56 2.95
N CYS A 90 -11.63 -2.72 2.83
CA CYS A 90 -12.99 -2.78 2.30
C CYS A 90 -14.01 -2.07 3.19
N GLU A 91 -13.93 -2.24 4.51
CA GLU A 91 -14.81 -1.55 5.47
C GLU A 91 -14.70 -0.02 5.37
N ARG A 92 -13.48 0.47 5.07
CA ARG A 92 -13.17 1.91 5.01
C ARG A 92 -13.20 2.50 3.61
N GLY A 93 -13.43 1.70 2.56
CA GLY A 93 -13.36 2.15 1.18
C GLY A 93 -11.95 2.52 0.70
N ILE A 94 -10.91 2.01 1.37
CA ILE A 94 -9.50 2.27 1.05
C ILE A 94 -9.12 1.44 -0.18
N ARG A 95 -8.53 2.09 -1.19
CA ARG A 95 -8.09 1.42 -2.42
C ARG A 95 -6.75 0.72 -2.18
N LEU A 96 -6.48 -0.35 -2.91
CA LEU A 96 -5.33 -1.22 -2.59
C LEU A 96 -4.37 -1.36 -3.76
N VAL A 97 -3.10 -1.05 -3.54
CA VAL A 97 -1.99 -1.58 -4.36
C VAL A 97 -1.43 -2.81 -3.65
N ALA A 98 -1.58 -3.99 -4.25
CA ALA A 98 -1.10 -5.25 -3.71
C ALA A 98 0.20 -5.68 -4.38
N GLY A 99 1.18 -6.10 -3.59
CA GLY A 99 2.51 -6.50 -4.07
C GLY A 99 2.63 -7.87 -4.74
N GLU A 100 1.56 -8.68 -4.73
CA GLU A 100 1.52 -9.93 -5.48
C GLU A 100 0.07 -10.30 -5.75
N ASP A 101 -0.15 -11.17 -6.74
CA ASP A 101 -1.48 -11.70 -7.03
C ASP A 101 -1.90 -12.69 -5.93
N ARG A 102 -2.78 -12.20 -5.06
CA ARG A 102 -3.45 -12.99 -4.00
C ARG A 102 -4.90 -13.24 -4.36
N SER A 103 -5.14 -13.71 -5.57
CA SER A 103 -6.45 -13.89 -6.20
C SER A 103 -7.56 -14.37 -5.25
N LEU A 104 -7.32 -15.37 -4.39
CA LEU A 104 -8.36 -15.86 -3.45
C LEU A 104 -8.85 -14.80 -2.45
N ILE A 105 -7.95 -13.92 -1.98
CA ILE A 105 -8.27 -12.82 -1.07
C ILE A 105 -8.81 -11.63 -1.87
N LEU A 106 -8.11 -11.26 -2.94
CA LEU A 106 -8.43 -10.08 -3.76
C LEU A 106 -9.76 -10.24 -4.53
N ARG A 107 -10.18 -11.46 -4.85
CA ARG A 107 -11.53 -11.75 -5.40
C ARG A 107 -12.65 -11.31 -4.46
N LYS A 108 -12.42 -11.31 -3.15
CA LYS A 108 -13.41 -10.86 -2.15
C LYS A 108 -13.31 -9.37 -1.82
N ALA A 109 -12.24 -8.69 -2.25
CA ALA A 109 -12.11 -7.25 -2.03
C ALA A 109 -13.24 -6.50 -2.74
N LYS A 110 -13.89 -5.55 -2.05
CA LYS A 110 -14.99 -4.71 -2.57
C LYS A 110 -14.53 -3.31 -2.97
N VAL A 111 -13.22 -3.09 -3.00
CA VAL A 111 -12.56 -1.84 -3.35
C VAL A 111 -11.74 -2.02 -4.63
N PRO A 112 -11.42 -0.93 -5.35
CA PRO A 112 -10.45 -0.96 -6.43
C PRO A 112 -9.09 -1.52 -5.97
N VAL A 113 -8.53 -2.43 -6.76
CA VAL A 113 -7.24 -3.09 -6.49
C VAL A 113 -6.34 -2.95 -7.71
N ALA A 114 -5.08 -2.56 -7.49
CA ALA A 114 -4.00 -2.69 -8.45
C ALA A 114 -3.02 -3.77 -7.97
N ILE A 115 -2.67 -4.71 -8.83
CA ILE A 115 -1.68 -5.74 -8.53
C ILE A 115 -0.37 -5.34 -9.22
N VAL A 116 0.67 -5.13 -8.43
CA VAL A 116 2.03 -4.85 -8.88
C VAL A 116 2.90 -6.02 -8.45
N PRO A 117 3.55 -6.74 -9.37
CA PRO A 117 4.35 -7.90 -9.02
C PRO A 117 5.55 -7.50 -8.17
N ASN A 118 5.80 -8.26 -7.11
CA ASN A 118 7.04 -8.12 -6.35
C ASN A 118 8.21 -8.52 -7.25
N VAL A 119 9.26 -7.69 -7.25
CA VAL A 119 10.46 -7.92 -8.05
C VAL A 119 11.55 -8.59 -7.21
N ARG A 120 12.48 -9.26 -7.87
CA ARG A 120 13.67 -9.82 -7.21
C ARG A 120 14.43 -8.71 -6.47
N PRO A 121 15.13 -9.03 -5.35
CA PRO A 121 15.84 -8.03 -4.54
C PRO A 121 16.82 -7.13 -5.30
N GLY A 122 17.37 -7.58 -6.44
CA GLY A 122 18.26 -6.79 -7.30
C GLY A 122 17.55 -5.76 -8.19
N SER A 123 16.22 -5.81 -8.27
CA SER A 123 15.41 -5.03 -9.21
C SER A 123 14.35 -4.17 -8.51
N CYS A 124 14.48 -3.95 -7.20
CA CYS A 124 13.51 -3.20 -6.38
C CYS A 124 13.18 -1.80 -6.91
N HIS A 125 14.09 -1.15 -7.62
CA HIS A 125 13.83 0.15 -8.25
C HIS A 125 12.76 0.08 -9.35
N LEU A 126 12.59 -1.08 -10.01
CA LEU A 126 11.64 -1.25 -11.12
C LEU A 126 10.17 -1.24 -10.65
N ILE A 127 9.88 -1.54 -9.38
CA ILE A 127 8.49 -1.47 -8.89
C ILE A 127 8.04 -0.04 -8.61
N ILE A 128 8.98 0.90 -8.40
CA ILE A 128 8.63 2.26 -7.97
C ILE A 128 7.74 2.96 -9.01
N PRO A 129 8.10 3.01 -10.31
CA PRO A 129 7.23 3.62 -11.32
C PRO A 129 5.86 2.95 -11.40
N LEU A 130 5.81 1.62 -11.25
CA LEU A 130 4.57 0.85 -11.28
C LEU A 130 3.66 1.17 -10.09
N VAL A 131 4.22 1.24 -8.89
CA VAL A 131 3.48 1.59 -7.68
C VAL A 131 2.97 3.03 -7.77
N MET A 132 3.79 4.00 -8.20
CA MET A 132 3.35 5.39 -8.37
C MET A 132 2.21 5.50 -9.40
N ARG A 133 2.33 4.81 -10.53
CA ARG A 133 1.27 4.74 -11.54
C ARG A 133 0.00 4.09 -10.99
N ALA A 134 0.13 3.02 -10.20
CA ALA A 134 -0.99 2.34 -9.57
C ALA A 134 -1.71 3.25 -8.56
N ILE A 135 -0.98 3.96 -7.69
CA ILE A 135 -1.53 4.93 -6.73
C ILE A 135 -2.36 5.98 -7.46
N ARG A 136 -1.79 6.62 -8.49
CA ARG A 136 -2.48 7.65 -9.29
C ARG A 136 -3.71 7.10 -10.00
N THR A 137 -3.62 5.89 -10.56
CA THR A 137 -4.75 5.23 -11.24
C THR A 137 -5.90 4.97 -10.27
N LEU A 138 -5.60 4.41 -9.10
CA LEU A 138 -6.58 4.14 -8.06
C LEU A 138 -7.17 5.43 -7.50
N SER A 139 -6.37 6.46 -7.23
CA SER A 139 -6.87 7.75 -6.70
C SER A 139 -7.97 8.38 -7.57
N LYS A 140 -7.92 8.14 -8.88
CA LYS A 140 -8.91 8.63 -9.86
C LYS A 140 -10.11 7.69 -10.03
N SER A 141 -10.04 6.44 -9.56
CA SER A 141 -11.14 5.48 -9.72
C SER A 141 -12.30 5.87 -8.80
N ARG A 142 -13.47 6.11 -9.39
CA ARG A 142 -14.74 6.36 -8.69
C ARG A 142 -15.61 5.11 -8.71
N GLY A 143 -16.12 4.71 -7.54
CA GLY A 143 -17.07 3.60 -7.42
C GLY A 143 -16.52 2.27 -7.95
N GLU A 144 -17.37 1.24 -7.86
CA GLU A 144 -17.25 -0.16 -8.31
C GLU A 144 -15.87 -0.84 -8.28
N LYS A 145 -15.86 -2.10 -7.83
CA LYS A 145 -14.64 -2.92 -7.83
C LYS A 145 -14.04 -3.00 -9.24
N ARG A 146 -12.78 -2.59 -9.37
CA ARG A 146 -11.95 -2.80 -10.57
C ARG A 146 -10.62 -3.40 -10.17
N VAL A 147 -10.13 -4.37 -10.94
CA VAL A 147 -8.82 -4.99 -10.73
C VAL A 147 -7.92 -4.58 -11.90
N PHE A 148 -6.81 -3.94 -11.58
CA PHE A 148 -5.80 -3.51 -12.55
C PHE A 148 -4.55 -4.38 -12.38
N HIS A 149 -4.04 -4.93 -13.46
CA HIS A 149 -2.79 -5.68 -13.47
C HIS A 149 -1.69 -4.80 -14.08
N PHE A 150 -0.64 -4.51 -13.31
CA PHE A 150 0.52 -3.75 -13.76
C PHE A 150 1.69 -4.72 -13.95
N THR A 151 1.80 -5.34 -15.12
CA THR A 151 2.71 -6.48 -15.35
C THR A 151 4.07 -6.11 -15.94
N GLU A 152 4.30 -4.87 -16.38
CA GLU A 152 5.57 -4.48 -17.01
C GLU A 152 5.99 -3.07 -16.62
N ALA A 153 7.19 -2.94 -16.03
CA ALA A 153 7.90 -1.68 -15.98
C ALA A 153 8.40 -1.40 -17.39
N VAL A 154 7.68 -0.54 -18.12
CA VAL A 154 8.21 0.02 -19.36
C VAL A 154 9.46 0.80 -18.97
N ALA A 155 10.63 0.26 -19.33
CA ALA A 155 11.84 1.05 -19.40
C ALA A 155 11.55 2.20 -20.39
N ILE A 156 11.45 3.42 -19.87
CA ILE A 156 11.50 4.64 -20.66
C ILE A 156 12.96 5.08 -20.65
#